data_AF-A0A925G1Y6-F1
#
_entry.id   AF-A0A925G1Y6-F1
#
_cell.length_a   1.000
_cell.length_b   1.000
_cell.length_c   1.000
_cell.angle_alpha   90.00
_cell.angle_beta   90.00
_cell.angle_gamma   90.00
#
_symmetry.space_group_name_H-M   'P 1'
#
loop_
_entity.id
_entity.type
_entity.pdbx_description
1 polymer ?
#
loop_
_entity_poly.entity_id
_entity_poly.type
_entity_poly.pdbx_seq_one_letter_code
_entity_poly.pdbx_strand_id
1 'polypeptide(L)'
;MLNKSDKCEVGMGSFLPNKIISKPSSNNSADSLNFIDLFCGCGGFTLGMERSGFKCLAAIDFNAETVAILHANLPHIKHVLHRDLTAFGPDELWK
;
A
#
# COMPACT_ATOMS: atom_id res chain seq x y z
N MET A 1 16.71 -5.67 -41.25
CA MET A 1 15.54 -4.77 -41.06
C MET A 1 14.31 -5.60 -40.78
N LEU A 2 13.98 -5.79 -39.50
CA LEU A 2 12.65 -6.17 -39.03
C LEU A 2 12.45 -5.45 -37.70
N ASN A 3 11.55 -4.46 -37.72
CA ASN A 3 11.05 -3.73 -36.56
C ASN A 3 9.97 -4.57 -35.89
N LYS A 4 10.03 -4.74 -34.57
CA LYS A 4 8.99 -4.25 -33.65
C LYS A 4 9.38 -4.50 -32.20
N SER A 5 9.14 -3.47 -31.43
CA SER A 5 9.23 -3.35 -29.99
C SER A 5 8.28 -4.31 -29.28
N ASP A 6 8.82 -5.30 -28.58
CA ASP A 6 8.11 -5.95 -27.48
C ASP A 6 8.51 -5.24 -26.19
N LYS A 7 7.99 -4.02 -26.03
CA LYS A 7 7.77 -3.48 -24.69
C LYS A 7 6.56 -4.26 -24.17
N CYS A 8 6.77 -5.14 -23.20
CA CYS A 8 5.68 -5.52 -22.30
C CYS A 8 5.25 -4.27 -21.53
N GLU A 9 4.44 -3.42 -22.16
CA GLU A 9 3.51 -2.57 -21.45
C GLU A 9 2.55 -3.53 -20.75
N VAL A 10 2.75 -3.71 -19.45
CA VAL A 10 1.66 -4.12 -18.56
C VAL A 10 0.60 -3.04 -18.69
N GLY A 11 -0.37 -3.32 -19.56
CA GLY A 11 -1.51 -2.48 -19.81
C GLY A 11 -2.15 -2.12 -18.48
N MET A 12 -2.25 -0.83 -18.25
CA MET A 12 -2.99 -0.21 -17.16
C MET A 12 -4.48 -0.50 -17.40
N GLY A 13 -4.89 -1.74 -17.12
CA GLY A 13 -6.30 -2.10 -17.00
C GLY A 13 -6.80 -1.46 -15.72
N SER A 14 -7.39 -0.26 -15.84
CA SER A 14 -8.06 0.43 -14.76
C SER A 14 -9.23 -0.41 -14.28
N PHE A 15 -8.97 -1.28 -13.31
CA PHE A 15 -10.00 -1.76 -12.40
C PHE A 15 -10.60 -0.50 -11.78
N LEU A 16 -11.80 -0.11 -12.21
CA LEU A 16 -12.57 0.94 -11.56
C LEU A 16 -13.33 0.23 -10.42
N PRO A 17 -12.92 0.36 -9.14
CA PRO A 17 -13.66 -0.21 -8.02
C PRO A 17 -14.91 0.63 -7.72
N ASN A 18 -15.74 0.93 -8.72
CA ASN A 18 -16.99 1.64 -8.52
C ASN A 18 -18.09 0.66 -8.10
N LYS A 19 -18.02 0.16 -6.85
CA LYS A 19 -19.22 -0.15 -6.02
C LYS A 19 -18.91 -0.50 -4.56
N ILE A 20 -18.13 0.31 -3.83
CA ILE A 20 -18.30 0.37 -2.37
C ILE A 20 -19.04 1.67 -2.08
N ILE A 21 -20.30 1.54 -1.67
CA ILE A 21 -21.22 2.64 -1.43
C ILE A 21 -20.67 3.49 -0.27
N SER A 22 -20.03 4.60 -0.56
CA SER A 22 -19.97 5.75 0.35
C SER A 22 -20.67 6.93 -0.32
N LYS A 23 -21.61 7.50 0.43
CA LYS A 23 -22.50 8.60 0.04
C LYS A 23 -21.68 9.78 -0.54
N PRO A 24 -22.17 10.50 -1.58
CA PRO A 24 -21.44 11.63 -2.12
C PRO A 24 -21.45 12.77 -1.10
N SER A 25 -20.33 12.94 -0.38
CA SER A 25 -20.03 14.21 0.24
C SER A 25 -19.44 15.10 -0.84
N SER A 26 -20.26 16.04 -1.34
CA SER A 26 -19.79 17.30 -1.92
C SER A 26 -18.54 17.74 -1.12
N ASN A 27 -17.34 17.95 -1.68
CA ASN A 27 -16.91 18.96 -2.64
C ASN A 27 -15.48 18.58 -3.14
N ASN A 28 -15.22 18.67 -4.44
CA ASN A 28 -13.93 18.77 -5.16
C ASN A 28 -12.57 18.60 -4.42
N SER A 29 -12.16 17.36 -4.17
CA SER A 29 -10.84 16.74 -4.44
C SER A 29 -10.96 15.28 -4.00
N ALA A 30 -10.66 14.31 -4.85
CA ALA A 30 -10.78 12.89 -4.49
C ALA A 30 -9.61 12.51 -3.57
N ASP A 31 -9.69 12.93 -2.30
CA ASP A 31 -8.66 12.65 -1.32
C ASP A 31 -8.67 11.14 -1.01
N SER A 32 -7.59 10.45 -1.40
CA SER A 32 -7.36 9.05 -1.07
C SER A 32 -7.35 8.89 0.45
N LEU A 33 -8.15 7.94 0.95
CA LEU A 33 -8.17 7.61 2.37
C LEU A 33 -6.86 6.93 2.76
N ASN A 34 -6.30 7.34 3.90
CA ASN A 34 -5.05 6.80 4.42
C ASN A 34 -5.30 5.62 5.35
N PHE A 35 -4.34 4.68 5.44
CA PHE A 35 -4.36 3.59 6.40
C PHE A 35 -2.96 3.22 6.90
N ILE A 36 -2.91 2.45 7.99
CA ILE A 36 -1.71 1.84 8.56
C ILE A 36 -1.98 0.33 8.71
N ASP A 37 -0.99 -0.49 8.40
CA ASP A 37 -1.02 -1.95 8.53
C ASP A 37 -0.15 -2.39 9.71
N LEU A 38 -0.75 -2.84 10.82
CA LEU A 38 -0.06 -3.11 12.09
C LEU A 38 0.39 -4.57 12.26
N PHE A 39 0.06 -5.46 11.34
CA PHE A 39 0.56 -6.84 11.33
C PHE A 39 0.73 -7.24 9.88
N CYS A 40 1.56 -6.48 9.18
CA CYS A 40 1.51 -6.42 7.72
C CYS A 40 1.99 -7.71 7.04
N GLY A 41 2.75 -8.54 7.76
CA GLY A 41 3.41 -9.72 7.23
C GLY A 41 4.13 -9.39 5.91
N CYS A 42 3.88 -10.20 4.89
CA CYS A 42 4.45 -10.00 3.55
C CYS A 42 3.65 -9.02 2.67
N GLY A 43 2.60 -8.36 3.18
CA GLY A 43 1.92 -7.23 2.52
C GLY A 43 0.64 -7.57 1.77
N GLY A 44 -0.03 -8.69 2.08
CA GLY A 44 -1.29 -9.07 1.42
C GLY A 44 -2.42 -8.06 1.67
N PHE A 45 -2.62 -7.64 2.93
CA PHE A 45 -3.63 -6.64 3.29
C PHE A 45 -3.28 -5.27 2.70
N THR A 46 -2.03 -4.83 2.90
CA THR A 46 -1.48 -3.61 2.30
C THR A 46 -1.75 -3.52 0.79
N LEU A 47 -1.43 -4.55 0.02
CA LEU A 47 -1.65 -4.58 -1.43
C LEU A 47 -3.14 -4.50 -1.80
N GLY A 48 -4.01 -5.14 -1.03
CA GLY A 48 -5.46 -5.08 -1.25
C GLY A 48 -6.04 -3.69 -1.02
N MET A 49 -5.58 -3.00 0.02
CA MET A 49 -5.99 -1.62 0.35
C MET A 49 -5.49 -0.63 -0.69
N GLU A 50 -4.21 -0.73 -1.11
CA GLU A 50 -3.64 0.09 -2.20
C GLU A 50 -4.43 -0.08 -3.50
N ARG A 51 -4.77 -1.33 -3.88
CA ARG A 51 -5.62 -1.62 -5.05
C ARG A 51 -7.04 -1.07 -4.94
N SER A 52 -7.52 -0.85 -3.72
CA SER A 52 -8.83 -0.26 -3.45
C SER A 52 -8.81 1.28 -3.46
N GLY A 53 -7.65 1.90 -3.75
CA GLY A 53 -7.48 3.35 -3.84
C GLY A 53 -7.13 4.03 -2.51
N PHE A 54 -6.82 3.25 -1.47
CA PHE A 54 -6.31 3.77 -0.21
C PHE A 54 -4.80 3.95 -0.29
N LYS A 55 -4.26 4.85 0.52
CA LYS A 55 -2.83 5.11 0.61
C LYS A 55 -2.26 4.56 1.92
N CYS A 56 -1.28 3.68 1.80
CA CYS A 56 -0.56 3.14 2.94
C CYS A 56 0.42 4.18 3.48
N LEU A 57 0.30 4.52 4.77
CA LEU A 57 1.23 5.41 5.44
C LEU A 57 2.35 4.63 6.13
N ALA A 58 2.03 3.51 6.75
CA ALA A 58 3.00 2.64 7.42
C ALA A 58 2.53 1.18 7.42
N ALA A 59 3.50 0.27 7.39
CA ALA A 59 3.33 -1.17 7.50
C ALA A 59 4.33 -1.70 8.53
N ILE A 60 3.85 -2.35 9.58
CA ILE A 60 4.63 -2.76 10.74
C ILE A 60 4.45 -4.26 10.98
N ASP A 61 5.55 -4.96 11.19
CA ASP A 61 5.56 -6.37 11.62
C ASP A 61 6.80 -6.64 12.49
N PHE A 62 6.72 -7.68 13.32
CA PHE A 62 7.83 -8.14 14.16
C PHE A 62 8.73 -9.14 13.42
N ASN A 63 8.31 -9.70 12.29
CA ASN A 63 9.10 -10.65 11.52
C ASN A 63 9.93 -9.94 10.44
N ALA A 64 11.24 -9.84 10.66
CA ALA A 64 12.19 -9.21 9.76
C ALA A 64 12.16 -9.74 8.31
N GLU A 65 11.95 -11.04 8.09
CA GLU A 65 11.90 -11.62 6.74
C GLU A 65 10.68 -11.11 5.97
N THR A 66 9.53 -11.04 6.64
CA THR A 66 8.29 -10.59 6.00
C THR A 66 8.32 -9.10 5.65
N VAL A 67 8.92 -8.29 6.53
CA VAL A 67 9.15 -6.85 6.31
C VAL A 67 10.08 -6.64 5.11
N ALA A 68 11.15 -7.43 5.00
CA ALA A 68 12.07 -7.36 3.85
C ALA A 68 11.36 -7.72 2.53
N ILE A 69 10.51 -8.75 2.53
CA ILE A 69 9.69 -9.13 1.37
C ILE A 69 8.71 -8.01 1.00
N LEU A 70 8.02 -7.43 1.98
CA LEU A 70 7.08 -6.33 1.74
C LEU A 70 7.80 -5.12 1.15
N HIS A 71 8.94 -4.72 1.71
CA HIS A 71 9.74 -3.60 1.22
C HIS A 71 10.25 -3.83 -0.21
N ALA A 72 10.66 -5.07 -0.54
CA ALA A 72 11.08 -5.41 -1.90
C ALA A 72 9.93 -5.35 -2.91
N ASN A 73 8.73 -5.77 -2.51
CA ASN A 73 7.55 -5.82 -3.39
C ASN A 73 6.81 -4.48 -3.51
N LEU A 74 6.82 -3.66 -2.46
CA LEU A 74 6.10 -2.39 -2.35
C LEU A 74 7.04 -1.25 -1.91
N PRO A 75 8.10 -0.94 -2.69
CA PRO A 75 9.14 0.02 -2.29
C PRO A 75 8.65 1.47 -2.20
N HIS A 76 7.44 1.77 -2.69
CA HIS A 76 6.83 3.10 -2.60
C HIS A 76 6.24 3.42 -1.23
N ILE A 77 6.06 2.43 -0.36
CA ILE A 77 5.57 2.62 1.01
C ILE A 77 6.72 3.15 1.86
N LYS A 78 6.57 4.38 2.36
CA LYS A 78 7.66 5.07 3.08
C LYS A 78 8.06 4.39 4.39
N HIS A 79 7.09 3.90 5.16
CA HIS A 79 7.33 3.42 6.52
C HIS A 79 7.05 1.93 6.66
N VAL A 80 7.93 1.12 6.10
CA VAL A 80 7.94 -0.35 6.29
C VAL A 80 8.89 -0.66 7.44
N LEU A 81 8.34 -0.99 8.62
CA LEU A 81 9.09 -1.04 9.88
C LEU A 81 9.07 -2.44 10.50
N HIS A 82 10.25 -2.92 10.88
CA HIS A 82 10.40 -4.09 11.73
C HIS A 82 10.35 -3.68 13.21
N ARG A 83 9.21 -3.89 13.87
CA ARG A 83 8.98 -3.50 15.28
C ARG A 83 8.05 -4.47 16.00
N ASP A 84 8.28 -4.64 17.29
CA ASP A 84 7.36 -5.31 18.21
C ASP A 84 6.34 -4.30 18.73
N LEU A 85 5.07 -4.46 18.36
CA LEU A 85 3.99 -3.57 18.76
C LEU A 85 3.65 -3.60 20.26
N THR A 86 4.14 -4.58 21.02
CA THR A 86 4.00 -4.57 22.48
C THR A 86 4.91 -3.52 23.15
N ALA A 87 5.99 -3.14 22.46
CA ALA A 87 6.97 -2.15 22.92
C ALA A 87 6.96 -0.86 22.09
N PHE A 88 6.49 -0.91 20.85
CA PHE A 88 6.46 0.21 19.92
C PHE A 88 5.18 1.03 20.08
N GLY A 89 5.32 2.24 20.61
CA GLY A 89 4.21 3.16 20.82
C GLY A 89 3.86 4.03 19.61
N PRO A 90 2.64 4.61 19.57
CA PRO A 90 2.23 5.54 18.50
C PRO A 90 3.13 6.79 18.42
N ASP A 91 3.72 7.22 19.53
CA ASP A 91 4.63 8.38 19.58
C ASP A 91 5.96 8.15 18.85
N GLU A 92 6.29 6.90 18.53
CA GLU A 92 7.51 6.55 17.81
C GLU A 92 7.31 6.51 16.29
N LEU A 93 6.07 6.50 15.82
CA LEU A 93 5.75 6.35 14.40
C LEU A 93 6.18 7.56 13.55
N TRP A 94 6.19 8.75 14.14
CA TRP A 94 6.45 10.03 13.47
C TRP A 94 7.85 10.60 13.72
N LYS A 95 8.70 9.84 14.42
CA LYS A 95 10.11 10.17 14.63
C LYS A 95 10.94 9.79 13.41
#